data_AF-A0A933SZ56-F1
#
_entry.id   AF-A0A933SZ56-F1
#
_cell.length_a   1.000
_cell.length_b   1.000
_cell.length_c   1.000
_cell.angle_alpha   90.00
_cell.angle_beta   90.00
_cell.angle_gamma   90.00
#
_symmetry.space_group_name_H-M   'P 1'
#
loop_
_entity.id
_entity.type
_entity.pdbx_description
1 polymer ?
#
loop_
_entity_poly.entity_id
_entity_poly.type
_entity_poly.pdbx_seq_one_letter_code
_entity_poly.pdbx_strand_id
1 'polypeptide(L)'
;MTDDNNTIKDPEPEALRVQLSELNNRSRWYSAELWQIPFVYLGLTGLTIVQVADKTPKHLGLSFITAAVFGVFVIIHMFKIRKHETRAVEHLKKTETALHLPPTAKSSSGPTIFQVAVFLAVIAFAFIGIYLFFNERCDKSTIQQKTTTGMNNTNEKLSLPKDNVLRSK
;
A
#
# COMPACT_ATOMS: atom_id res chain seq x y z
N MET A 1 12.36 32.82 -50.42
CA MET A 1 13.21 31.79 -49.79
C MET A 1 14.31 32.54 -49.07
N THR A 2 14.07 32.85 -47.80
CA THR A 2 15.05 33.47 -46.91
C THR A 2 15.68 32.35 -46.11
N ASP A 3 16.95 32.04 -46.40
CA ASP A 3 17.79 31.21 -45.56
C ASP A 3 18.15 32.04 -44.32
N ASP A 4 17.32 31.92 -43.28
CA ASP A 4 17.64 32.44 -41.96
C ASP A 4 18.76 31.57 -41.37
N ASN A 5 20.00 31.90 -41.75
CA ASN A 5 21.22 31.34 -41.18
C ASN A 5 21.33 31.82 -39.73
N ASN A 6 20.53 31.18 -38.87
CA ASN A 6 20.44 31.47 -37.45
C ASN A 6 21.65 30.81 -36.80
N THR A 7 22.80 31.48 -36.89
CA THR A 7 24.05 31.04 -36.26
C THR A 7 23.77 30.93 -34.76
N ILE A 8 23.57 29.71 -34.28
CA ILE A 8 23.31 29.42 -32.87
C ILE A 8 24.53 29.90 -32.10
N LYS A 9 24.40 31.05 -31.45
CA LYS A 9 25.44 31.60 -30.61
C LYS A 9 25.48 30.74 -29.35
N ASP A 10 26.61 30.11 -29.08
CA ASP A 10 26.78 29.32 -27.87
C ASP A 10 26.41 30.18 -26.65
N PRO A 11 25.54 29.68 -25.75
CA PRO A 11 25.11 30.45 -24.58
C PRO A 11 26.32 30.75 -23.70
N GLU A 12 26.34 31.94 -23.10
CA GLU A 12 27.39 32.28 -22.13
C GLU A 12 27.44 31.23 -21.01
N PRO A 13 28.64 30.84 -20.54
CA PRO A 13 28.81 29.76 -19.57
C PRO A 13 28.06 30.01 -18.25
N GLU A 14 27.88 31.26 -17.84
CA GLU A 14 27.07 31.60 -16.66
C GLU A 14 25.56 31.41 -16.89
N ALA A 15 25.06 31.71 -18.09
CA ALA A 15 23.66 31.43 -18.43
C ALA A 15 23.36 29.93 -18.37
N LEU A 16 24.29 29.09 -18.85
CA LEU A 16 24.18 27.64 -18.78
C LEU A 16 24.16 27.13 -17.33
N ARG A 17 25.01 27.69 -16.46
CA ARG A 17 25.02 27.35 -15.01
C ARG A 17 23.70 27.66 -14.34
N VAL A 18 23.14 28.84 -14.59
CA VAL A 18 21.85 29.25 -14.02
C VAL A 18 20.74 28.32 -14.50
N GLN A 19 20.71 27.99 -15.80
CA GLN A 19 19.71 27.08 -16.35
C GLN A 19 19.82 25.66 -15.76
N LEU A 20 21.04 25.12 -15.61
CA LEU A 20 21.25 23.81 -15.00
C LEU A 20 20.85 23.79 -13.53
N SER A 21 21.14 24.86 -12.78
CA SER A 21 20.73 25.02 -11.39
C SER A 21 19.20 25.02 -11.25
N GLU A 22 18.51 25.80 -12.08
CA GLU A 22 17.06 25.88 -12.09
C GLU A 22 16.41 24.54 -12.50
N LEU A 23 16.97 23.87 -13.52
CA LEU A 23 16.50 22.54 -13.94
C LEU A 23 16.67 21.50 -12.83
N ASN A 24 17.81 21.53 -12.13
CA ASN A 24 18.06 20.67 -10.98
C ASN A 24 17.07 20.96 -9.83
N ASN A 25 16.79 22.23 -9.55
CA ASN A 25 15.83 22.64 -8.53
C ASN A 25 14.42 22.12 -8.84
N ARG A 26 13.96 22.27 -10.09
CA ARG A 26 12.66 21.75 -10.55
C ARG A 26 12.58 20.23 -10.49
N SER A 27 13.65 19.54 -10.89
CA SER A 27 13.74 18.08 -10.81
C SER A 27 13.60 17.57 -9.38
N ARG A 28 14.25 18.27 -8.42
CA ARG A 28 14.14 17.95 -6.98
C ARG A 28 12.73 18.20 -6.45
N TRP A 29 12.08 19.28 -6.89
CA TRP A 29 10.68 19.57 -6.54
C TRP A 29 9.73 18.46 -6.99
N TYR A 30 9.77 18.05 -8.25
CA TYR A 30 8.94 16.95 -8.76
C TYR A 30 9.23 15.62 -8.08
N SER A 31 10.50 15.36 -7.76
CA SER A 31 10.87 14.16 -7.01
C SER A 31 10.27 14.16 -5.60
N ALA A 32 10.19 15.32 -4.94
CA ALA A 32 9.56 15.45 -3.63
C ALA A 32 8.03 15.24 -3.70
N GLU A 33 7.36 15.69 -4.76
CA GLU A 33 5.92 15.44 -4.95
C GLU A 33 5.62 13.94 -5.15
N LEU A 34 6.46 13.20 -5.89
CA LEU A 34 6.29 11.76 -6.07
C LEU A 34 6.35 10.98 -4.73
N TRP A 35 7.01 11.53 -3.72
CA TRP A 35 7.04 10.95 -2.37
C TRP A 35 5.71 11.07 -1.60
N GLN A 36 4.72 11.80 -2.10
CA GLN A 36 3.40 11.90 -1.48
C GLN A 36 2.54 10.64 -1.67
N ILE A 37 2.78 9.87 -2.74
CA ILE A 37 1.98 8.69 -3.08
C ILE A 37 1.97 7.63 -1.95
N PRO A 38 3.11 7.26 -1.34
CA PRO A 38 3.12 6.38 -0.18
C PRO A 38 2.29 6.87 1.02
N PHE A 39 2.27 8.18 1.29
CA PHE A 39 1.49 8.73 2.39
C PHE A 39 -0.01 8.67 2.10
N VAL A 40 -0.42 8.96 0.87
CA VAL A 40 -1.82 8.80 0.43
C VAL A 40 -2.25 7.34 0.57
N TYR A 41 -1.40 6.40 0.18
CA TYR A 41 -1.65 4.98 0.36
C TYR A 41 -1.85 4.59 1.83
N LEU A 42 -0.99 5.07 2.74
CA LEU A 42 -1.14 4.81 4.18
C LEU A 42 -2.46 5.39 4.73
N GLY A 43 -2.82 6.61 4.31
CA GLY A 43 -4.09 7.24 4.68
C GLY A 43 -5.31 6.46 4.21
N LEU A 44 -5.33 6.06 2.93
CA LEU A 44 -6.41 5.23 2.36
C LEU A 44 -6.51 3.87 3.03
N THR A 45 -5.37 3.26 3.36
CA THR A 45 -5.33 1.97 4.07
C THR A 45 -5.93 2.12 5.48
N GLY A 46 -5.54 3.16 6.22
CA GLY A 46 -6.10 3.47 7.53
C GLY A 46 -7.62 3.69 7.47
N LEU A 47 -8.10 4.47 6.49
CA LEU A 47 -9.53 4.70 6.29
C LEU A 47 -10.28 3.40 5.98
N THR A 48 -9.71 2.54 5.13
CA THR A 48 -10.32 1.26 4.77
C THR A 48 -10.44 0.37 5.99
N ILE A 49 -9.40 0.27 6.82
CA ILE A 49 -9.40 -0.53 8.06
C ILE A 49 -10.52 -0.07 9.01
N VAL A 50 -10.69 1.24 9.20
CA VAL A 50 -11.75 1.79 10.06
C VAL A 50 -13.13 1.39 9.56
N GLN A 51 -13.37 1.38 8.25
CA GLN A 51 -14.67 1.03 7.67
C GLN A 51 -15.01 -0.47 7.77
N VAL A 52 -13.99 -1.33 7.90
CA VAL A 52 -14.18 -2.79 7.97
C VAL A 52 -14.03 -3.36 9.38
N ALA A 53 -13.74 -2.53 10.38
CA ALA A 53 -13.52 -2.97 11.76
C ALA A 53 -14.72 -3.73 12.35
N ASP A 54 -15.95 -3.34 12.00
CA ASP A 54 -17.19 -3.97 12.49
C ASP A 54 -17.70 -5.11 11.58
N LYS A 55 -16.94 -5.48 10.54
CA LYS A 55 -17.35 -6.52 9.58
C LYS A 55 -16.87 -7.91 10.03
N THR A 56 -17.33 -8.93 9.32
CA THR A 56 -16.91 -10.32 9.59
C THR A 56 -15.38 -10.47 9.44
N PRO A 57 -14.74 -11.39 10.21
CA PRO A 57 -13.30 -11.60 10.16
C PRO A 57 -12.75 -11.87 8.75
N LYS A 58 -13.52 -12.52 7.87
CA LYS A 58 -13.20 -12.72 6.46
C LYS A 58 -13.13 -11.44 5.66
N HIS A 59 -14.08 -10.52 5.86
CA HIS A 59 -14.03 -9.23 5.17
C HIS A 59 -12.83 -8.44 5.62
N LEU A 60 -12.55 -8.43 6.93
CA LEU A 60 -11.35 -7.80 7.49
C LEU A 60 -10.06 -8.45 6.92
N GLY A 61 -9.99 -9.78 6.89
CA GLY A 61 -8.87 -10.52 6.33
C GLY A 61 -8.66 -10.23 4.83
N LEU A 62 -9.74 -10.19 4.04
CA LEU A 62 -9.69 -9.83 2.63
C LEU A 62 -9.19 -8.40 2.43
N SER A 63 -9.65 -7.44 3.24
CA SER A 63 -9.17 -6.05 3.19
C SER A 63 -7.68 -5.95 3.48
N PHE A 64 -7.15 -6.69 4.45
CA PHE A 64 -5.71 -6.74 4.73
C PHE A 64 -4.90 -7.36 3.58
N ILE A 65 -5.42 -8.42 2.93
CA ILE A 65 -4.78 -9.00 1.74
C ILE A 65 -4.77 -8.00 0.59
N THR A 66 -5.89 -7.32 0.33
CA THR A 66 -5.97 -6.27 -0.70
C THR A 66 -5.00 -5.13 -0.40
N ALA A 67 -4.94 -4.66 0.85
CA ALA A 67 -3.97 -3.67 1.27
C ALA A 67 -2.53 -4.15 1.00
N ALA A 68 -2.18 -5.39 1.38
CA ALA A 68 -0.85 -5.93 1.11
C ALA A 68 -0.50 -5.93 -0.39
N VAL A 69 -1.44 -6.31 -1.28
CA VAL A 69 -1.24 -6.25 -2.74
C VAL A 69 -0.98 -4.82 -3.21
N PHE A 70 -1.77 -3.84 -2.77
CA PHE A 70 -1.51 -2.43 -3.09
C PHE A 70 -0.18 -1.95 -2.54
N GLY A 71 0.20 -2.38 -1.34
CA GLY A 71 1.49 -2.07 -0.73
C GLY A 71 2.68 -2.58 -1.55
N VAL A 72 2.57 -3.74 -2.21
CA VAL A 72 3.60 -4.21 -3.15
C VAL A 72 3.79 -3.23 -4.31
N PHE A 73 2.70 -2.70 -4.87
CA PHE A 73 2.79 -1.68 -5.93
C PHE A 73 3.48 -0.40 -5.43
N VAL A 74 3.19 0.03 -4.21
CA VAL A 74 3.85 1.18 -3.58
C VAL A 74 5.36 0.94 -3.41
N ILE A 75 5.75 -0.25 -2.94
CA ILE A 75 7.15 -0.64 -2.80
C ILE A 75 7.87 -0.61 -4.17
N ILE A 76 7.27 -1.21 -5.20
CA ILE A 76 7.81 -1.18 -6.57
C ILE A 76 7.98 0.27 -7.05
N HIS A 77 6.98 1.12 -6.78
CA HIS A 77 7.02 2.53 -7.14
C HIS A 77 8.17 3.27 -6.45
N MET A 78 8.35 3.07 -5.14
CA MET A 78 9.44 3.66 -4.36
C MET A 78 10.82 3.21 -4.86
N PHE A 79 10.98 1.93 -5.24
CA PHE A 79 12.22 1.44 -5.85
C PHE A 79 12.48 2.08 -7.21
N LYS A 80 11.45 2.24 -8.05
CA LYS A 80 11.58 2.91 -9.35
C LYS A 80 12.03 4.37 -9.18
N ILE A 81 11.40 5.14 -8.27
CA ILE A 81 11.79 6.53 -7.99
C ILE A 81 13.28 6.60 -7.64
N ARG A 82 13.74 5.77 -6.70
CA ARG A 82 15.15 5.77 -6.27
C ARG A 82 16.12 5.43 -7.40
N LYS A 83 15.75 4.47 -8.26
CA LYS A 83 16.57 4.10 -9.43
C LYS A 83 16.65 5.26 -10.43
N HIS A 84 15.54 5.94 -10.70
CA HIS A 84 15.50 7.09 -11.59
C HIS A 84 16.26 8.29 -11.04
N GLU A 85 16.14 8.57 -9.74
CA GLU A 85 16.90 9.62 -9.05
C GLU A 85 18.41 9.37 -9.17
N THR A 86 18.86 8.14 -8.88
CA THR A 86 20.28 7.77 -8.99
C THR A 86 20.80 7.96 -10.42
N ARG A 87 20.03 7.52 -11.41
CA ARG A 87 20.37 7.68 -12.83
C ARG A 87 20.42 9.15 -13.25
N ALA A 88 19.46 9.96 -12.79
CA ALA A 88 19.42 11.39 -13.09
C ALA A 88 20.66 12.11 -12.52
N VAL A 89 21.03 11.81 -11.27
CA VAL A 89 22.24 12.36 -10.63
C VAL A 89 23.51 11.94 -11.39
N GLU A 90 23.60 10.68 -11.83
CA GLU A 90 24.74 10.21 -12.60
C GLU A 90 24.87 10.93 -13.96
N HIS A 91 23.75 11.10 -14.67
CA HIS A 91 23.73 11.84 -15.94
C HIS A 91 24.07 13.32 -15.75
N LEU A 92 23.62 13.94 -14.64
CA LEU A 92 23.95 15.32 -14.31
C LEU A 92 25.46 15.46 -14.06
N LYS A 93 26.06 14.57 -13.26
CA LYS A 93 27.51 14.56 -13.03
C LYS A 93 28.32 14.40 -14.32
N LYS A 94 27.88 13.51 -15.23
CA LYS A 94 28.51 13.35 -16.55
C LYS A 94 28.47 14.65 -17.36
N THR A 95 27.34 15.35 -17.32
CA THR A 95 27.16 16.63 -18.02
C THR A 95 28.02 17.74 -17.39
N GLU A 96 28.05 17.84 -16.06
CA GLU A 96 28.93 18.78 -15.33
C GLU A 96 30.40 18.53 -15.67
N THR A 97 30.81 17.27 -15.73
CA THR A 97 32.20 16.88 -16.06
C THR A 97 32.53 17.25 -17.50
N ALA A 98 31.64 17.00 -18.46
CA ALA A 98 31.83 17.38 -19.87
C ALA A 98 31.98 18.90 -20.04
N LEU A 99 31.26 19.69 -19.24
CA LEU A 99 31.31 21.15 -19.25
C LEU A 99 32.41 21.75 -18.36
N HIS A 100 33.28 20.92 -17.76
CA HIS A 100 34.36 21.36 -16.86
C HIS A 100 33.83 22.18 -15.67
N LEU A 101 32.62 21.85 -15.21
CA LEU A 101 31.97 22.47 -14.06
C LEU A 101 32.26 21.67 -12.79
N PRO A 102 32.40 22.33 -11.62
CA PRO A 102 32.49 21.63 -10.35
C PRO A 102 31.20 20.83 -10.11
N PRO A 103 31.29 19.59 -9.61
CA PRO A 103 30.12 18.74 -9.42
C PRO A 103 29.23 19.31 -8.31
N THR A 104 28.01 19.71 -8.65
CA THR A 104 27.02 20.22 -7.68
C THR A 104 26.02 19.15 -7.26
N ALA A 105 25.88 18.09 -8.06
CA ALA A 105 24.92 17.02 -7.82
C ALA A 105 25.37 16.07 -6.68
N LYS A 106 24.79 16.23 -5.48
CA LYS A 106 24.96 15.26 -4.39
C LYS A 106 23.83 14.23 -4.45
N SER A 107 24.20 12.95 -4.57
CA SER A 107 23.24 11.86 -4.37
C SER A 107 22.87 11.86 -2.89
N SER A 108 21.66 12.28 -2.59
CA SER A 108 21.09 12.04 -1.27
C SER A 108 20.75 10.55 -1.22
N SER A 109 21.45 9.79 -0.39
CA SER A 109 20.96 8.49 0.03
C SER A 109 19.69 8.71 0.85
N GLY A 110 18.57 8.90 0.16
CA GLY A 110 17.25 9.16 0.75
C GLY A 110 16.83 8.06 1.73
N PRO A 111 15.74 8.30 2.49
CA PRO A 111 15.43 7.58 3.72
C PRO A 111 15.11 6.10 3.46
N THR A 112 16.13 5.26 3.55
CA THR A 112 16.04 3.79 3.54
C THR A 112 15.12 3.26 4.64
N ILE A 113 15.06 3.96 5.77
CA ILE A 113 14.23 3.59 6.93
C ILE A 113 12.75 3.56 6.54
N PHE A 114 12.27 4.53 5.75
CA PHE A 114 10.86 4.57 5.35
C PHE A 114 10.51 3.44 4.37
N GLN A 115 11.42 3.10 3.44
CA GLN A 115 11.27 1.92 2.57
C GLN A 115 11.14 0.64 3.37
N VAL A 116 11.98 0.46 4.40
CA VAL A 116 11.93 -0.70 5.29
C VAL A 116 10.62 -0.74 6.09
N ALA A 117 10.16 0.40 6.61
CA ALA A 117 8.91 0.47 7.37
C ALA A 117 7.69 0.07 6.52
N VAL A 118 7.59 0.60 5.28
CA VAL A 118 6.51 0.23 4.36
C VAL A 118 6.59 -1.27 4.01
N PHE A 119 7.79 -1.80 3.76
CA PHE A 119 7.99 -3.22 3.48
C PHE A 119 7.52 -4.12 4.63
N LEU A 120 7.90 -3.80 5.86
CA LEU A 120 7.46 -4.53 7.05
C LEU A 120 5.95 -4.45 7.26
N ALA A 121 5.34 -3.27 7.01
CA ALA A 121 3.89 -3.11 7.10
C ALA A 121 3.14 -3.99 6.09
N VAL A 122 3.64 -4.09 4.85
CA VAL A 122 3.05 -4.96 3.82
C VAL A 122 3.13 -6.43 4.21
N ILE A 123 4.28 -6.87 4.74
CA ILE A 123 4.45 -8.23 5.25
C ILE A 123 3.47 -8.50 6.40
N ALA A 124 3.37 -7.57 7.36
CA ALA A 124 2.45 -7.71 8.49
C ALA A 124 1.00 -7.82 8.03
N PHE A 125 0.55 -6.97 7.10
CA PHE A 125 -0.81 -7.05 6.55
C PHE A 125 -1.06 -8.35 5.80
N ALA A 126 -0.10 -8.87 5.04
CA ALA A 126 -0.23 -10.16 4.37
C ALA A 126 -0.44 -11.28 5.40
N PHE A 127 0.39 -11.35 6.45
CA PHE A 127 0.28 -12.37 7.49
C PHE A 127 -1.03 -12.26 8.28
N ILE A 128 -1.41 -11.05 8.72
CA ILE A 128 -2.67 -10.82 9.45
C ILE A 128 -3.88 -11.18 8.58
N GLY A 129 -3.87 -10.77 7.31
CA GLY A 129 -4.95 -11.06 6.38
C GLY A 129 -5.13 -12.55 6.12
N ILE A 130 -4.03 -13.26 5.87
CA ILE A 130 -4.02 -14.73 5.71
C ILE A 130 -4.55 -15.40 6.99
N TYR A 131 -4.03 -15.00 8.15
CA TYR A 131 -4.44 -15.56 9.44
C TYR A 131 -5.95 -15.42 9.66
N LEU A 132 -6.50 -14.21 9.53
CA LEU A 132 -7.93 -13.95 9.71
C LEU A 132 -8.80 -14.70 8.70
N PHE A 133 -8.34 -14.81 7.45
CA PHE A 133 -9.07 -15.49 6.39
C PHE A 133 -9.20 -17.01 6.64
N PHE A 134 -8.15 -17.65 7.15
CA PHE A 134 -8.16 -19.09 7.42
C PHE A 134 -8.77 -19.45 8.78
N ASN A 135 -8.59 -18.63 9.82
CA ASN A 135 -9.02 -18.98 11.17
C ASN A 135 -10.56 -18.99 11.32
N GLU A 136 -11.28 -18.22 10.51
CA GLU A 136 -12.75 -18.22 10.51
C GLU A 136 -13.39 -19.54 10.02
N ARG A 137 -12.59 -20.48 9.47
CA ARG A 137 -13.10 -21.83 9.14
C ARG A 137 -13.33 -22.68 10.38
N CYS A 138 -12.72 -22.37 11.53
CA CYS A 138 -12.86 -23.17 12.74
C CYS A 138 -14.22 -22.96 13.43
N ASP A 139 -14.72 -21.73 13.45
CA ASP A 139 -15.85 -21.34 14.33
C ASP A 139 -17.23 -21.79 13.80
N LYS A 140 -17.38 -21.95 12.48
CA LYS A 140 -18.66 -22.39 11.89
C LYS A 140 -19.07 -23.81 12.28
N SER A 141 -18.11 -24.65 12.68
CA SER A 141 -18.39 -26.02 13.12
C SER A 141 -19.16 -26.07 14.45
N THR A 142 -18.91 -25.12 15.35
CA THR A 142 -19.49 -25.10 16.71
C THR A 142 -20.94 -24.62 16.73
N ILE A 143 -21.32 -23.69 15.84
CA ILE A 143 -22.69 -23.16 15.76
C ILE A 143 -23.66 -24.19 15.14
N GLN A 144 -23.22 -24.92 14.10
CA GLN A 144 -24.00 -26.01 13.52
C GLN A 144 -24.32 -27.08 14.57
N GLN A 145 -23.34 -27.46 15.40
CA GLN A 145 -23.54 -28.49 16.43
C GLN A 145 -24.56 -28.10 17.52
N LYS A 146 -24.62 -26.82 17.92
CA LYS A 146 -25.62 -26.32 18.88
C LYS A 146 -27.03 -26.31 18.31
N THR A 147 -27.18 -26.04 17.01
CA THR A 147 -28.51 -25.98 16.37
C THR A 147 -29.11 -27.37 16.23
N THR A 148 -28.30 -28.37 15.87
CA THR A 148 -28.76 -29.77 15.74
C THR A 148 -29.04 -30.42 17.11
N THR A 149 -28.22 -30.12 18.13
CA THR A 149 -28.44 -30.67 19.48
C THR A 149 -29.66 -30.04 20.17
N GLY A 150 -29.95 -28.75 19.90
CA GLY A 150 -31.14 -28.07 20.44
C GLY A 150 -32.47 -28.58 19.88
N MET A 151 -32.52 -28.97 18.60
CA MET A 151 -33.75 -29.50 18.00
C MET A 151 -34.14 -30.89 18.54
N ASN A 152 -33.17 -31.74 18.91
CA ASN A 152 -33.48 -33.07 19.47
C ASN A 152 -34.11 -32.98 20.88
N ASN A 153 -33.69 -32.04 21.71
CA ASN A 153 -34.26 -31.89 23.06
C ASN A 153 -35.66 -31.24 23.08
N THR A 154 -36.10 -30.61 21.98
CA THR A 154 -37.43 -29.99 21.94
C THR A 154 -38.52 -31.00 21.54
N ASN A 155 -38.16 -32.03 20.77
CA ASN A 155 -39.08 -33.11 20.40
C ASN A 155 -39.34 -34.09 21.56
N GLU A 156 -38.46 -34.16 22.56
CA GLU A 156 -38.65 -35.04 23.72
C GLU A 156 -39.60 -34.45 24.78
N LYS A 157 -39.85 -33.13 24.74
CA LYS A 157 -40.75 -32.45 25.70
C LYS A 157 -42.22 -32.34 25.25
N LEU A 158 -42.58 -32.85 24.07
CA LEU A 158 -43.95 -32.82 23.55
C LEU A 158 -44.68 -34.18 23.58
N SER A 159 -44.21 -35.13 24.39
CA SER A 159 -44.98 -36.32 24.77
C SER A 159 -45.78 -36.02 26.05
N LEU A 160 -46.92 -35.36 25.89
CA LEU A 160 -47.89 -35.17 26.98
C LEU A 160 -48.32 -36.54 27.53
N PRO A 161 -48.33 -36.75 28.86
CA PRO A 161 -48.94 -37.92 29.46
C PRO A 161 -50.44 -37.92 29.12
N LYS A 162 -50.91 -39.01 28.49
CA LYS A 162 -52.33 -39.31 28.38
C LYS A 162 -52.82 -39.66 29.78
N ASP A 163 -53.29 -38.66 30.49
CA ASP A 163 -53.89 -38.87 31.79
C ASP A 163 -55.15 -39.71 31.65
N ASN A 164 -55.07 -40.90 32.24
CA ASN A 164 -56.16 -41.82 32.48
C ASN A 164 -57.29 -41.12 33.24
N VAL A 165 -58.34 -40.71 32.54
CA VAL A 165 -59.64 -40.41 33.16
C VAL A 165 -60.45 -41.70 33.21
N LEU A 166 -60.25 -42.47 34.28
CA LEU A 166 -61.16 -43.54 34.70
C LEU A 166 -61.47 -43.41 36.18
N ARG A 167 -62.77 -43.55 36.50
CA ARG A 167 -63.45 -43.52 37.82
C ARG A 167 -63.75 -42.11 38.33
N SER A 168 -64.94 -41.79 38.80
CA SER A 168 -66.05 -42.55 39.43
C SER A 168 -67.37 -41.80 39.16
N LYS A 169 -68.59 -42.30 39.29
CA LYS A 169 -69.21 -43.53 39.81
C LYS A 169 -70.64 -43.51 39.28
#